data_AF-A0A7Y6E080-F1
#
_entry.id   AF-A0A7Y6E080-F1
#
_cell.length_a   1.000
_cell.length_b   1.000
_cell.length_c   1.000
_cell.angle_alpha   90.00
_cell.angle_beta   90.00
_cell.angle_gamma   90.00
#
_symmetry.space_group_name_H-M   'P 1'
#
loop_
_entity.id
_entity.type
_entity.pdbx_description
1 polymer ?
#
loop_
_entity_poly.entity_id
_entity_poly.type
_entity_poly.pdbx_seq_one_letter_code
_entity_poly.pdbx_strand_id
1 'polypeptide(L)'
;MSEALVTGTGTAGRGAPARTFTLFVHFSTLPAWLALPRDERDAVFGRHVAPLFERYADAVSVAWFDAEAWSASPTDIAVVTTTD
;
A
#
# COMPACT_ATOMS: atom_id res chain seq x y z
N MET A 1 -5.99 29.65 -1.12
CA MET A 1 -7.10 28.67 -0.99
C MET A 1 -6.97 28.06 0.39
N SER A 2 -8.02 28.19 1.21
CA SER A 2 -8.02 27.84 2.64
C SER A 2 -8.52 26.41 2.78
N GLU A 3 -7.73 25.54 3.39
CA GLU A 3 -8.12 24.16 3.71
C GLU A 3 -8.82 24.17 5.07
N ALA A 4 -10.11 23.82 5.08
CA ALA A 4 -10.93 23.79 6.29
C ALA A 4 -10.77 22.42 6.97
N LEU A 5 -10.20 22.43 8.17
CA LEU A 5 -10.20 21.29 9.08
C LEU A 5 -11.64 21.02 9.54
N VAL A 6 -12.25 19.95 9.03
CA VAL A 6 -13.54 19.45 9.53
C VAL A 6 -13.29 18.65 10.81
N THR A 7 -13.55 19.26 11.96
CA THR A 7 -13.57 18.56 13.25
C THR A 7 -15.00 18.08 13.52
N GLY A 8 -15.27 16.81 13.24
CA GLY A 8 -16.55 16.17 13.56
C GLY A 8 -16.67 15.86 15.05
N THR A 9 -17.61 16.49 15.74
CA THR A 9 -18.06 16.14 17.10
C THR A 9 -19.02 14.95 17.02
N GLY A 10 -18.50 13.73 17.22
CA GLY A 10 -19.28 12.50 17.35
C GLY A 10 -19.27 11.98 18.78
N THR A 11 -20.44 11.90 19.40
CA THR A 11 -20.69 11.41 20.76
C THR A 11 -20.19 9.98 20.95
N ALA A 12 -19.35 9.78 21.97
CA ALA A 12 -18.63 8.54 22.23
C ALA A 12 -19.54 7.35 22.64
N GLY A 13 -19.69 6.38 21.75
CA GLY A 13 -19.73 4.97 22.14
C GLY A 13 -18.30 4.52 22.43
N ARG A 14 -18.07 3.78 23.52
CA ARG A 14 -16.72 3.46 24.05
C ARG A 14 -15.97 2.43 23.19
N GLY A 15 -15.65 2.77 21.95
CA GLY A 15 -14.61 2.11 21.15
C GLY A 15 -13.25 2.70 21.48
N ALA A 16 -12.19 1.88 21.47
CA ALA A 16 -10.83 2.41 21.49
C ALA A 16 -10.66 3.46 20.37
N PRO A 17 -9.81 4.50 20.53
CA PRO A 17 -9.58 5.45 19.45
C PRO A 17 -9.18 4.67 18.19
N ALA A 18 -9.78 5.02 17.04
CA ALA A 18 -9.39 4.44 15.76
C ALA A 18 -7.88 4.64 15.59
N ARG A 19 -7.12 3.55 15.61
CA ARG A 19 -5.66 3.59 15.51
C ARG A 19 -5.32 3.49 14.05
N THR A 20 -4.55 4.45 13.55
CA THR A 20 -3.95 4.30 12.23
C THR A 20 -2.65 3.51 12.34
N PHE A 21 -2.55 2.44 11.57
CA PHE A 21 -1.34 1.66 11.40
C PHE A 21 -0.68 2.03 10.08
N THR A 22 0.65 2.18 10.11
CA THR A 22 1.49 2.25 8.91
C THR A 22 2.39 1.04 8.89
N LEU A 23 2.28 0.23 7.85
CA LEU A 23 3.07 -0.98 7.64
C LEU A 23 4.07 -0.73 6.52
N PHE A 24 5.33 -1.08 6.77
CA PHE A 24 6.37 -1.12 5.75
C PHE A 24 6.57 -2.58 5.34
N VAL A 25 6.12 -2.92 4.14
CA VAL A 25 6.24 -4.27 3.59
C VAL A 25 7.43 -4.30 2.66
N HIS A 26 8.45 -5.07 3.02
CA HIS A 26 9.64 -5.27 2.22
C HIS A 26 9.48 -6.52 1.36
N PHE A 27 9.62 -6.36 0.05
CA PHE A 27 9.57 -7.47 -0.90
C PHE A 27 10.98 -7.86 -1.32
N SER A 28 11.21 -9.17 -1.44
CA SER A 28 12.39 -9.73 -2.06
C SER A 28 11.94 -10.55 -3.26
N THR A 29 11.86 -9.91 -4.43
CA THR A 29 11.42 -10.58 -5.64
C THR A 29 12.46 -11.61 -6.11
N LEU A 30 11.97 -12.68 -6.74
CA LEU A 30 12.84 -13.74 -7.27
C LEU A 30 13.58 -13.25 -8.53
N PRO A 31 14.79 -13.76 -8.85
CA PRO A 31 15.47 -13.40 -10.09
C PRO A 31 14.64 -13.60 -11.35
N ALA A 32 13.74 -14.60 -11.36
CA ALA A 32 12.82 -14.84 -12.46
C ALA A 32 11.83 -13.68 -12.68
N TRP A 33 11.43 -12.97 -11.62
CA TRP A 33 10.60 -11.76 -11.72
C TRP A 33 11.37 -10.61 -12.38
N LEU A 34 12.63 -10.41 -11.99
CA LEU A 34 13.50 -9.37 -12.55
C LEU A 34 13.87 -9.62 -14.03
N ALA A 35 13.82 -10.87 -14.46
CA ALA A 35 14.03 -11.24 -15.86
C ALA A 35 12.81 -10.94 -16.76
N LEU A 36 11.65 -10.64 -16.19
CA LEU A 36 10.44 -10.33 -16.98
C LEU A 36 10.51 -8.92 -17.59
N PRO A 37 10.04 -8.76 -18.84
CA PRO A 37 9.72 -7.45 -19.41
C PRO A 37 8.74 -6.67 -18.51
N ARG A 38 8.82 -5.33 -18.57
CA ARG A 38 7.97 -4.46 -17.73
C ARG A 38 6.47 -4.67 -17.99
N ASP A 39 6.08 -4.82 -19.24
CA ASP A 39 4.69 -5.09 -19.66
C ASP A 39 4.18 -6.44 -19.14
N GLU A 40 5.03 -7.48 -19.09
CA GLU A 40 4.68 -8.75 -18.45
C GLU A 40 4.51 -8.61 -16.94
N ARG A 41 5.39 -7.86 -16.27
CA ARG A 41 5.24 -7.54 -14.84
C ARG A 41 3.93 -6.82 -14.57
N ASP A 42 3.60 -5.81 -15.37
CA ASP A 42 2.36 -5.04 -15.27
C ASP A 42 1.13 -5.93 -15.50
N ALA A 43 1.18 -6.85 -16.47
CA ALA A 43 0.10 -7.80 -16.73
C ALA A 43 -0.12 -8.77 -15.56
N VAL A 44 0.95 -9.27 -14.93
CA VAL A 44 0.85 -10.12 -13.74
C VAL A 44 0.27 -9.32 -12.57
N PHE A 45 0.75 -8.09 -12.35
CA PHE A 45 0.25 -7.21 -11.30
C PHE A 45 -1.23 -6.90 -11.48
N GLY A 46 -1.64 -6.48 -12.69
CA GLY A 46 -3.02 -6.15 -13.02
C GLY A 46 -3.97 -7.36 -12.87
N ARG A 47 -3.48 -8.57 -13.15
CA ARG A 47 -4.31 -9.79 -13.03
C ARG A 47 -4.50 -10.26 -11.59
N HIS A 48 -3.50 -10.07 -10.73
CA HIS A 48 -3.49 -10.73 -9.41
C HIS A 48 -3.47 -9.76 -8.22
N VAL A 49 -2.80 -8.62 -8.36
CA VAL A 49 -2.54 -7.71 -7.25
C VAL A 49 -3.51 -6.53 -7.25
N ALA A 50 -3.69 -5.87 -8.40
CA ALA A 50 -4.61 -4.73 -8.51
C ALA A 50 -6.04 -5.02 -8.01
N PRO A 51 -6.67 -6.18 -8.32
CA PRO A 51 -8.02 -6.47 -7.84
C PRO A 51 -8.14 -6.58 -6.31
N LEU A 52 -7.05 -6.92 -5.62
CA LEU A 52 -7.04 -6.97 -4.16
C LEU A 52 -7.10 -5.56 -3.58
N PHE A 53 -6.33 -4.62 -4.13
CA PHE A 53 -6.38 -3.23 -3.65
C PHE A 53 -7.69 -2.54 -4.00
N GLU A 54 -8.25 -2.81 -5.17
CA GLU A 54 -9.60 -2.33 -5.52
C GLU A 54 -10.64 -2.84 -4.52
N ARG A 55 -10.58 -4.13 -4.16
CA ARG A 55 -11.50 -4.72 -3.17
C ARG A 55 -11.43 -4.08 -1.79
N TYR A 56 -10.26 -3.57 -1.39
CA TYR A 56 -10.02 -3.01 -0.06
C TYR A 56 -9.73 -1.50 -0.07
N ALA A 57 -10.08 -0.80 -1.16
CA ALA A 57 -9.77 0.61 -1.35
C ALA A 57 -10.36 1.53 -0.27
N ASP A 58 -11.48 1.13 0.35
CA ASP A 58 -12.13 1.89 1.42
C ASP A 58 -11.44 1.74 2.80
N ALA A 59 -10.56 0.75 2.97
CA ALA A 59 -9.93 0.42 4.25
C ALA A 59 -8.40 0.53 4.24
N VAL A 60 -7.79 0.52 3.05
CA VAL A 60 -6.34 0.42 2.88
C VAL A 60 -5.87 1.40 1.81
N SER A 61 -4.85 2.19 2.14
CA SER A 61 -4.09 2.99 1.17
C SER A 61 -2.68 2.40 1.02
N VAL A 62 -2.16 2.40 -0.22
CA VAL A 62 -0.87 1.79 -0.54
C VAL A 62 -0.05 2.70 -1.44
N ALA A 63 1.21 2.92 -1.07
CA ALA A 63 2.23 3.55 -1.91
C ALA A 63 3.38 2.57 -2.18
N TRP A 64 3.74 2.41 -3.45
CA TRP A 64 4.79 1.48 -3.90
C TRP A 64 6.07 2.24 -4.24
N PHE A 65 7.20 1.69 -3.81
CA PHE A 65 8.53 2.21 -4.08
C PHE A 65 9.38 1.07 -4.63
N ASP A 66 9.89 1.27 -5.84
CA ASP A 66 10.95 0.43 -6.38
C ASP A 66 12.24 0.70 -5.61
N ALA A 67 12.88 -0.35 -5.12
CA ALA A 67 14.18 -0.27 -4.45
C ALA A 67 15.29 -0.97 -5.26
N GLU A 68 14.96 -1.66 -6.35
CA GLU A 68 15.85 -2.57 -7.08
C GLU A 68 17.09 -1.85 -7.63
N ALA A 69 16.94 -0.58 -7.98
CA ALA A 69 18.03 0.26 -8.49
C ALA A 69 19.05 0.70 -7.41
N TRP A 70 18.70 0.61 -6.12
CA TRP A 70 19.52 1.12 -5.02
C TRP A 70 19.90 0.06 -3.98
N SER A 71 19.06 -0.96 -3.79
CA SER A 71 19.30 -2.07 -2.88
C SER A 71 18.94 -3.39 -3.55
N ALA A 72 19.74 -4.42 -3.29
CA ALA A 72 19.40 -5.79 -3.67
C ALA A 72 18.44 -6.46 -2.67
N SER A 73 18.20 -5.85 -1.51
CA SER A 73 17.29 -6.34 -0.49
C SER A 73 16.86 -5.19 0.44
N PRO A 74 15.59 -4.77 0.44
CA PRO A 74 14.50 -5.26 -0.42
C PRO A 74 14.64 -4.82 -1.88
N THR A 75 13.93 -5.51 -2.79
CA THR A 75 13.77 -5.07 -4.18
C THR A 75 12.63 -4.06 -4.32
N ASP A 76 11.62 -4.13 -3.46
CA ASP A 76 10.49 -3.21 -3.48
C ASP A 76 9.99 -2.97 -2.04
N ILE A 77 9.38 -1.81 -1.82
CA ILE A 77 8.74 -1.45 -0.56
C ILE A 77 7.31 -1.01 -0.85
N ALA A 78 6.33 -1.59 -0.15
CA ALA A 78 5.00 -1.02 -0.05
C ALA A 78 4.82 -0.37 1.31
N VAL A 79 4.36 0.87 1.32
CA VAL A 79 3.88 1.58 2.51
C VAL A 79 2.37 1.48 2.52
N VAL A 80 1.84 0.81 3.54
CA VAL A 80 0.40 0.53 3.67
C VAL A 80 -0.14 1.25 4.89
N THR A 81 -1.25 1.96 4.75
CA THR A 81 -1.93 2.61 5.88
C THR A 81 -3.36 2.11 6.03
N THR A 82 -3.77 1.80 7.25
CA THR A 82 -5.13 1.33 7.59
C THR A 82 -5.54 1.75 8.99
N THR A 83 -6.84 1.64 9.32
CA THR A 83 -7.40 1.92 10.65
C THR A 83 -7.81 0.67 11.45
N ASP A 84 -7.60 -0.50 10.85
CA ASP A 84 -8.00 -1.82 11.40
C ASP A 84 -6.90 -2.47 12.23
#